data_AF-I6LHT2-F1
#
_entry.id   AF-I6LHT2-F1
#
_cell.length_a   1.000
_cell.length_b   1.000
_cell.length_c   1.000
_cell.angle_alpha   90.00
_cell.angle_beta   90.00
_cell.angle_gamma   90.00
#
_symmetry.space_group_name_H-M   'P 1'
#
loop_
_entity.id
_entity.type
_entity.pdbx_description
1 polymer ?
#
loop_
_entity_poly.entity_id
_entity_poly.type
_entity_poly.pdbx_seq_one_letter_code
_entity_poly.pdbx_strand_id
1 'polypeptide(L)'
;ASGRLMFHGPAQEALGYFGAIGFRCEPYNNPADFFLDIINGDSSAVVLNREDIGDEANETEEPSKKDTPLIEKLAEFYVNSSFFKETKVELDKFSGDQRRKKLPSYKEVTYATSFCHQLKWISRRSFKNLLGNPQASIAQLIVTVFLGLVIGAIFYDLKNDPAGIQNRAGVLFFLTTNQCFSSVSAVELLVVEKKLFI
;
A
#
# COMPACT_ATOMS: atom_id res chain seq x y z
N ALA A 1 -14.74 5.33 11.73
CA ALA A 1 -14.32 6.76 11.73
C ALA A 1 -14.00 7.26 10.32
N SER A 2 -14.97 7.84 9.61
CA SER A 2 -14.91 8.30 8.20
C SER A 2 -13.89 9.42 7.90
N GLY A 3 -12.61 9.22 8.25
CA GLY A 3 -11.52 10.20 8.10
C GLY A 3 -11.51 11.33 9.13
N ARG A 4 -12.41 11.33 10.11
CA ARG A 4 -12.52 12.38 11.15
C ARG A 4 -11.87 11.94 12.46
N LEU A 5 -11.20 12.89 13.14
CA LEU A 5 -10.53 12.68 14.42
C LEU A 5 -11.53 12.83 15.58
N MET A 6 -11.61 11.80 16.44
CA MET A 6 -12.57 11.75 17.57
C MET A 6 -11.92 12.12 18.90
N PHE A 7 -10.63 11.85 19.06
CA PHE A 7 -9.84 12.23 20.22
C PHE A 7 -8.36 12.22 19.85
N HIS A 8 -7.59 13.17 20.35
CA HIS A 8 -6.13 13.15 20.33
C HIS A 8 -5.63 13.84 21.59
N GLY A 9 -4.82 13.12 22.36
CA GLY A 9 -4.33 13.54 23.66
C GLY A 9 -3.70 12.37 24.43
N PRO A 10 -3.32 12.58 25.69
CA PRO A 10 -2.76 11.53 26.54
C PRO A 10 -3.73 10.35 26.70
N ALA A 11 -3.21 9.12 26.60
CA ALA A 11 -4.02 7.92 26.73
C ALA A 11 -4.68 7.80 28.12
N GLN A 12 -4.03 8.30 29.17
CA GLN A 12 -4.57 8.29 30.54
C GLN A 12 -5.83 9.15 30.68
N GLU A 13 -5.98 10.19 29.86
CA GLU A 13 -7.10 11.14 29.95
C GLU A 13 -8.26 10.77 29.03
N ALA A 14 -8.05 9.82 28.11
CA ALA A 14 -9.05 9.38 27.15
C ALA A 14 -10.32 8.84 27.84
N LEU A 15 -10.16 8.00 28.88
CA LEU A 15 -11.31 7.49 29.66
C LEU A 15 -12.12 8.62 30.32
N GLY A 16 -11.44 9.65 30.82
CA GLY A 16 -12.10 10.83 31.40
C GLY A 16 -12.83 11.66 30.34
N TYR A 17 -12.23 11.81 29.16
CA TYR A 17 -12.84 12.51 28.03
C TYR A 17 -14.13 11.83 27.55
N PHE A 18 -14.08 10.52 27.29
CA PHE A 18 -15.27 9.76 26.89
C PHE A 18 -16.31 9.68 28.03
N GLY A 19 -15.85 9.63 29.29
CA GLY A 19 -16.70 9.78 30.48
C GLY A 19 -17.47 11.10 30.50
N ALA A 20 -16.83 12.21 30.15
CA ALA A 20 -17.47 13.53 30.08
C ALA A 20 -18.50 13.64 28.94
N ILE A 21 -18.39 12.81 27.91
CA ILE A 21 -19.35 12.71 26.80
C ILE A 21 -20.54 11.80 27.18
N GLY A 22 -20.43 11.04 28.28
CA GLY A 22 -21.48 10.17 28.79
C GLY A 22 -21.24 8.68 28.55
N PHE A 23 -20.03 8.28 28.15
CA PHE A 23 -19.66 6.89 27.95
C PHE A 23 -18.78 6.39 29.11
N ARG A 24 -19.20 5.34 29.80
CA ARG A 24 -18.45 4.76 30.92
C ARG A 24 -17.91 3.38 30.56
N CYS A 25 -16.60 3.19 30.76
CA CYS A 25 -15.97 1.89 30.58
C CYS A 25 -16.22 1.00 31.81
N GLU A 26 -16.51 -0.27 31.58
CA GLU A 26 -16.67 -1.27 32.64
C GLU A 26 -15.34 -1.64 33.28
N PRO A 27 -15.31 -1.95 34.60
CA PRO A 27 -14.07 -2.15 35.37
C PRO A 27 -13.20 -3.36 34.96
N TYR A 28 -13.62 -4.14 33.97
CA TYR A 28 -12.88 -5.28 33.43
C TYR A 28 -12.80 -5.30 31.90
N ASN A 29 -13.30 -4.25 31.23
CA ASN A 29 -13.21 -4.14 29.78
C ASN A 29 -11.91 -3.43 29.37
N ASN A 30 -11.39 -3.79 28.20
CA ASN A 30 -10.23 -3.11 27.63
C ASN A 30 -10.63 -1.70 27.15
N PRO A 31 -10.01 -0.62 27.65
CA PRO A 31 -10.34 0.74 27.23
C PRO A 31 -10.20 0.98 25.72
N ALA A 32 -9.24 0.31 25.07
CA ALA A 32 -9.02 0.46 23.64
C ALA A 32 -10.20 -0.12 22.82
N ASP A 33 -10.70 -1.29 23.19
CA ASP A 33 -11.85 -1.92 22.55
C ASP A 33 -13.12 -1.09 22.81
N PHE A 34 -13.30 -0.63 24.04
CA PHE A 34 -14.37 0.30 24.40
C PHE A 34 -14.39 1.58 23.54
N PHE A 35 -13.23 2.21 23.27
CA PHE A 35 -13.18 3.38 22.38
C PHE A 35 -13.56 3.03 20.94
N LEU A 36 -13.16 1.85 20.45
CA LEU A 36 -13.52 1.40 19.11
C LEU A 36 -15.02 1.10 19.00
N ASP A 37 -15.62 0.51 20.03
CA ASP A 37 -17.06 0.24 20.09
C ASP A 37 -17.87 1.54 20.01
N ILE A 38 -17.47 2.57 20.77
CA ILE A 38 -18.10 3.90 20.72
C ILE A 38 -18.00 4.51 19.32
N ILE A 39 -16.83 4.40 18.68
CA ILE A 39 -16.56 5.03 17.38
C ILE A 39 -17.23 4.26 16.22
N ASN A 40 -17.40 2.95 16.37
CA ASN A 40 -18.06 2.09 15.39
C ASN A 40 -19.58 2.03 15.61
N GLY A 41 -20.09 2.54 16.73
CA GLY A 41 -21.52 2.56 17.04
C GLY A 41 -22.06 1.21 17.48
N ASP A 42 -21.18 0.29 17.91
CA ASP A 42 -21.61 -1.04 18.35
C ASP A 42 -22.30 -0.94 19.71
N SER A 43 -23.45 -1.60 19.85
CA SER A 43 -24.50 -1.26 20.82
C SER A 43 -24.09 -1.41 22.31
N SER A 44 -22.99 -2.09 22.64
CA SER A 44 -22.66 -2.39 24.04
C SER A 44 -22.34 -1.15 24.90
N ALA A 45 -21.80 -0.08 24.31
CA ALA A 45 -21.52 1.17 25.05
C ALA A 45 -22.72 2.13 25.13
N VAL A 46 -23.75 1.92 24.29
CA VAL A 46 -24.94 2.80 24.18
C VAL A 46 -26.07 2.33 25.10
N VAL A 47 -26.08 1.06 25.52
CA VAL A 47 -27.17 0.46 26.33
C VAL A 47 -27.29 1.10 27.73
N LEU A 48 -26.21 1.57 28.34
CA LEU A 48 -26.27 2.11 29.72
C LEU A 48 -26.97 3.49 29.86
N ASN A 49 -27.33 4.16 28.77
CA ASN A 49 -28.08 5.43 28.80
C ASN A 49 -29.55 5.30 28.35
N ARG A 50 -30.03 4.09 27.99
CA ARG A 50 -31.39 3.88 27.48
C ARG A 50 -32.35 3.14 28.42
N GLU A 51 -31.90 2.67 29.57
CA GLU A 51 -32.73 1.87 30.48
C GLU A 51 -33.78 2.66 31.31
N ASP A 52 -34.04 3.95 31.03
CA ASP A 52 -35.09 4.71 31.73
C ASP A 52 -36.31 5.09 30.87
N ILE A 53 -36.57 4.41 29.75
CA ILE A 53 -37.91 4.39 29.13
C ILE A 53 -38.12 3.02 28.47
N GLY A 54 -38.91 2.16 29.12
CA GLY A 54 -39.27 0.84 28.59
C GLY A 54 -40.12 0.92 27.32
N ASP A 55 -39.86 0.02 26.37
CA ASP A 55 -40.85 -0.89 25.80
C ASP A 55 -40.19 -1.91 24.87
N GLU A 56 -40.95 -2.95 24.56
CA GLU A 56 -40.59 -4.29 24.11
C GLU A 56 -39.81 -4.47 22.78
N ALA A 57 -39.26 -5.70 22.71
CA ALA A 57 -38.70 -6.43 21.59
C ALA A 57 -39.26 -6.12 20.18
N ASN A 58 -38.36 -6.01 19.20
CA ASN A 58 -38.40 -6.85 18.00
C ASN A 58 -37.05 -6.82 17.28
N GLU A 59 -36.60 -8.03 16.95
CA GLU A 59 -35.41 -8.32 16.15
C GLU A 59 -35.61 -7.94 14.68
N THR A 60 -34.48 -7.85 13.98
CA THR A 60 -34.30 -7.70 12.53
C THR A 60 -34.25 -6.26 12.05
N GLU A 61 -33.05 -5.71 11.82
CA GLU A 61 -32.82 -4.70 10.77
C GLU A 61 -31.33 -4.48 10.46
N GLU A 62 -31.06 -4.34 9.17
CA GLU A 62 -29.77 -4.20 8.50
C GLU A 62 -28.94 -2.95 8.90
N PRO A 63 -27.61 -2.96 8.68
CA PRO A 63 -26.68 -1.94 9.16
C PRO A 63 -26.51 -0.83 8.11
N SER A 64 -27.34 0.21 8.12
CA SER A 64 -26.97 1.45 7.44
C SER A 64 -27.95 2.57 7.71
N LYS A 65 -27.45 3.70 8.26
CA LYS A 65 -27.96 5.09 8.19
C LYS A 65 -28.08 5.83 9.53
N LYS A 66 -27.84 5.18 10.68
CA LYS A 66 -27.85 5.86 12.01
C LYS A 66 -26.47 6.30 12.51
N ASP A 67 -25.39 5.98 11.79
CA ASP A 67 -24.01 6.12 12.32
C ASP A 67 -23.39 7.50 12.06
N THR A 68 -23.84 8.20 11.01
CA THR A 68 -23.39 9.57 10.68
C THR A 68 -23.61 10.57 11.83
N PRO A 69 -24.77 10.63 12.52
CA PRO A 69 -24.99 11.62 13.56
C PRO A 69 -24.14 11.41 14.82
N LEU A 70 -23.76 10.18 15.18
CA LEU A 70 -22.94 9.94 16.38
C LEU A 70 -21.48 10.31 16.12
N ILE A 71 -20.93 9.87 14.98
CA ILE A 71 -19.57 10.19 14.55
C ILE A 71 -19.40 11.71 14.36
N GLU A 72 -20.42 12.39 13.83
CA GLU A 72 -20.40 13.84 13.67
C GLU A 72 -20.46 14.57 15.01
N LYS A 73 -21.32 14.13 15.94
CA LYS A 73 -21.38 14.67 17.31
C LYS A 73 -20.07 14.51 18.07
N LEU A 74 -19.44 13.34 17.99
CA LEU A 74 -18.14 13.09 18.64
C LEU A 74 -17.03 13.98 18.05
N ALA A 75 -16.98 14.10 16.73
CA ALA A 75 -16.03 14.99 16.07
C ALA A 75 -16.22 16.46 16.47
N GLU A 76 -17.47 16.93 16.54
CA GLU A 76 -17.79 18.28 17.01
C GLU A 76 -17.42 18.49 18.48
N PHE A 77 -17.69 17.51 19.34
CA PHE A 77 -17.29 17.55 20.75
C PHE A 77 -15.77 17.68 20.89
N TYR A 78 -15.01 16.95 20.08
CA TYR A 78 -13.56 17.05 20.06
C TYR A 78 -13.09 18.45 19.65
N VAL A 79 -13.61 19.02 18.57
CA VAL A 79 -13.26 20.38 18.11
C VAL A 79 -13.54 21.45 19.19
N ASN A 80 -14.59 21.26 19.99
CA ASN A 80 -14.95 22.19 21.05
C ASN A 80 -14.21 21.96 22.38
N SER A 81 -13.55 20.80 22.53
CA SER A 81 -12.84 20.41 23.74
C SER A 81 -11.59 21.25 24.02
N SER A 82 -11.13 21.22 25.28
CA SER A 82 -9.84 21.81 25.68
C SER A 82 -8.66 21.15 24.94
N PHE A 83 -8.72 19.83 24.74
CA PHE A 83 -7.68 19.05 24.07
C PHE A 83 -7.38 19.55 22.66
N PHE A 84 -8.42 19.84 21.87
CA PHE A 84 -8.25 20.39 20.52
C PHE A 84 -7.67 21.81 20.56
N LYS A 85 -8.13 22.66 21.48
CA LYS A 85 -7.62 24.03 21.63
C LYS A 85 -6.15 24.04 22.04
N GLU A 86 -5.76 23.20 22.99
CA GLU A 86 -4.38 23.07 23.44
C GLU A 86 -3.47 22.57 22.32
N THR A 87 -3.85 21.48 21.65
CA THR A 87 -3.11 20.94 20.50
C THR A 87 -2.99 21.97 19.38
N LYS A 88 -4.05 22.74 19.10
CA LYS A 88 -4.04 23.79 18.08
C LYS A 88 -3.11 24.94 18.45
N VAL A 89 -3.11 25.36 19.73
CA VAL A 89 -2.20 26.40 20.23
C VAL A 89 -0.74 25.94 20.16
N GLU A 90 -0.44 24.69 20.51
CA GLU A 90 0.90 24.13 20.35
C GLU A 90 1.32 24.08 18.88
N LEU A 91 0.44 23.62 18.00
CA LEU A 91 0.67 23.56 16.55
C LEU A 91 0.91 24.96 15.95
N ASP A 92 0.16 25.97 16.40
CA ASP A 92 0.32 27.36 15.98
C ASP A 92 1.64 27.96 16.49
N LYS A 93 2.09 27.60 17.71
CA LYS A 93 3.43 27.97 18.22
C LYS A 93 4.54 27.39 17.35
N PHE A 94 4.43 26.11 16.97
CA PHE A 94 5.38 25.48 16.05
C PHE A 94 5.33 26.09 14.65
N SER A 95 4.14 26.41 14.14
CA SER A 95 3.97 27.05 12.82
C SER A 95 4.49 28.50 12.79
N GLY A 96 4.34 29.23 13.90
CA GLY A 96 4.87 30.58 14.09
C GLY A 96 6.39 30.62 14.23
N ASP A 97 6.99 29.70 15.00
CA ASP A 97 8.46 29.58 15.12
C ASP A 97 9.11 29.04 13.84
N GLN A 98 8.39 28.21 13.06
CA GLN A 98 8.84 27.74 11.74
C GLN A 98 8.88 28.82 10.65
N ARG A 99 8.23 29.98 10.83
CA ARG A 99 8.45 31.14 9.95
C ARG A 99 9.78 31.85 10.20
N ARG A 100 10.37 31.71 11.40
CA ARG A 100 11.67 32.32 11.77
C ARG A 100 12.83 31.34 11.70
N LYS A 101 12.60 30.08 12.08
CA LYS A 101 13.46 28.96 11.71
C LYS A 101 12.80 28.30 10.52
N LYS A 102 13.18 28.68 9.29
CA LYS A 102 13.03 27.77 8.16
C LYS A 102 13.79 26.49 8.56
N LEU A 103 13.10 25.56 9.20
CA LEU A 103 13.44 24.15 9.13
C LEU A 103 13.61 23.91 7.63
N PRO A 104 14.75 23.42 7.14
CA PRO A 104 15.02 23.33 5.71
C PRO A 104 13.78 22.73 5.06
N SER A 105 13.15 23.61 4.28
CA SER A 105 11.85 23.45 3.66
C SER A 105 11.90 22.16 2.87
N TYR A 106 11.20 21.12 3.36
CA TYR A 106 11.33 19.77 2.81
C TYR A 106 12.77 19.27 3.03
N LYS A 107 12.96 18.07 3.58
CA LYS A 107 14.18 17.36 3.18
C LYS A 107 14.01 17.17 1.68
N GLU A 108 14.61 18.05 0.86
CA GLU A 108 15.04 17.65 -0.48
C GLU A 108 15.57 16.24 -0.30
N VAL A 109 15.13 15.33 -1.16
CA VAL A 109 15.49 13.92 -1.08
C VAL A 109 16.99 13.85 -1.37
N THR A 110 17.80 14.21 -0.39
CA THR A 110 19.24 14.12 -0.40
C THR A 110 19.47 12.65 -0.17
N TYR A 111 19.60 11.94 -1.27
CA TYR A 111 19.98 10.54 -1.25
C TYR A 111 21.19 10.40 -0.33
N ALA A 112 21.09 9.49 0.66
CA ALA A 112 22.13 9.28 1.66
C ALA A 112 23.50 8.89 1.04
N THR A 113 23.49 8.48 -0.23
CA THR A 113 24.65 8.00 -0.98
C THR A 113 24.59 8.49 -2.42
N SER A 114 25.76 8.63 -3.07
CA SER A 114 25.86 8.96 -4.49
C SER A 114 25.13 7.95 -5.41
N PHE A 115 24.63 8.42 -6.55
CA PHE A 115 23.93 7.63 -7.57
C PHE A 115 24.71 6.37 -7.99
N CYS A 116 26.01 6.49 -8.24
CA CYS A 116 26.82 5.35 -8.69
C CYS A 116 26.96 4.27 -7.59
N HIS A 117 26.97 4.69 -6.32
CA HIS A 117 26.99 3.76 -5.19
C HIS A 117 25.67 2.97 -5.11
N GLN A 118 24.54 3.66 -5.27
CA GLN A 118 23.21 3.03 -5.30
C GLN A 118 23.07 2.09 -6.49
N LEU A 119 23.44 2.54 -7.68
CA LEU A 119 23.39 1.73 -8.90
C LEU A 119 24.21 0.44 -8.76
N LYS A 120 25.43 0.53 -8.21
CA LYS A 120 26.27 -0.66 -7.98
C LYS A 120 25.63 -1.65 -7.01
N TRP A 121 25.06 -1.17 -5.91
CA TRP A 121 24.42 -2.04 -4.92
C TRP A 121 23.12 -2.66 -5.43
N ILE A 122 22.27 -1.87 -6.09
CA ILE A 122 21.02 -2.35 -6.69
C ILE A 122 21.33 -3.35 -7.80
N SER A 123 22.32 -3.07 -8.67
CA SER A 123 22.75 -4.01 -9.71
C SER A 123 23.28 -5.31 -9.11
N ARG A 124 24.11 -5.24 -8.06
CA ARG A 124 24.61 -6.44 -7.38
C ARG A 124 23.47 -7.26 -6.75
N ARG A 125 22.49 -6.58 -6.13
CA ARG A 125 21.30 -7.23 -5.55
C ARG A 125 20.42 -7.85 -6.63
N SER A 126 20.14 -7.13 -7.71
CA SER A 126 19.37 -7.61 -8.86
C SER A 126 20.05 -8.81 -9.52
N PHE A 127 21.36 -8.77 -9.71
CA PHE A 127 22.13 -9.89 -10.26
C PHE A 127 22.06 -11.13 -9.35
N LYS A 128 22.18 -10.94 -8.02
CA LYS A 128 22.02 -12.04 -7.05
C LYS A 128 20.58 -12.58 -7.03
N ASN A 129 19.57 -11.73 -7.19
CA ASN A 129 18.17 -12.15 -7.30
C ASN A 129 17.93 -12.99 -8.57
N LEU A 130 18.48 -12.54 -9.70
CA LEU A 130 18.40 -13.25 -10.98
C LEU A 130 19.07 -14.63 -10.93
N LEU A 131 20.24 -14.73 -10.29
CA LEU A 131 20.94 -15.99 -10.05
C LEU A 131 20.21 -16.91 -9.07
N GLY A 132 19.54 -16.35 -8.05
CA GLY A 132 18.83 -17.11 -7.03
C GLY A 132 17.47 -17.65 -7.49
N ASN A 133 16.82 -16.98 -8.43
CA ASN A 133 15.54 -17.39 -9.01
C ASN A 133 15.67 -17.58 -10.54
N PRO A 134 16.44 -18.57 -11.02
CA PRO A 134 16.72 -18.70 -12.44
C PRO A 134 15.55 -19.31 -13.24
N GLN A 135 14.37 -19.53 -12.64
CA GLN A 135 13.25 -20.21 -13.29
C GLN A 135 12.88 -19.59 -14.64
N ALA A 136 12.74 -18.26 -14.70
CA ALA A 136 12.42 -17.56 -15.95
C ALA A 136 13.58 -17.64 -16.96
N SER A 137 14.82 -17.50 -16.50
CA SER A 137 16.01 -17.49 -17.36
C SER A 137 16.32 -18.87 -17.95
N ILE A 138 16.15 -19.94 -17.15
CA ILE A 138 16.29 -21.33 -17.60
C ILE A 138 15.18 -21.70 -18.58
N ALA A 139 13.92 -21.33 -18.30
CA ALA A 139 12.80 -21.61 -19.20
C ALA A 139 13.01 -20.96 -20.58
N GLN A 140 13.44 -19.69 -20.60
CA GLN A 140 13.78 -18.99 -21.85
C GLN A 140 14.92 -19.66 -22.61
N LEU A 141 15.96 -20.12 -21.92
CA LEU A 141 17.09 -20.82 -22.53
C LEU A 141 16.64 -22.13 -23.18
N ILE A 142 15.81 -22.93 -22.49
CA ILE A 142 15.26 -24.19 -23.01
C ILE A 142 14.43 -23.95 -24.27
N VAL A 143 13.50 -22.98 -24.24
CA VAL A 143 12.65 -22.66 -25.39
C VAL A 143 13.48 -22.17 -26.57
N THR A 144 14.51 -21.35 -26.30
CA THR A 144 15.40 -20.82 -27.35
C THR A 144 16.23 -21.93 -28.00
N VAL A 145 16.79 -22.85 -27.21
CA VAL A 145 17.56 -24.00 -27.73
C VAL A 145 16.64 -24.91 -28.54
N PHE A 146 15.45 -25.22 -28.04
CA PHE A 146 14.48 -26.05 -28.74
C PHE A 146 14.07 -25.44 -30.09
N LEU A 147 13.71 -24.15 -30.10
CA LEU A 147 13.33 -23.47 -31.34
C LEU A 147 14.52 -23.37 -32.31
N GLY A 148 15.73 -23.14 -31.82
CA GLY A 148 16.96 -23.16 -32.61
C GLY A 148 17.20 -24.51 -33.28
N LEU A 149 16.98 -25.63 -32.57
CA LEU A 149 17.06 -26.97 -33.14
C LEU A 149 15.99 -27.23 -34.20
N VAL A 150 14.75 -26.79 -33.97
CA VAL A 150 13.66 -26.91 -34.95
C VAL A 150 13.97 -26.12 -36.22
N ILE A 151 14.39 -24.86 -36.09
CA ILE A 151 14.78 -24.02 -37.23
C ILE A 151 15.97 -24.65 -37.97
N GLY A 152 16.98 -25.12 -37.24
CA GLY A 152 18.15 -25.80 -37.82
C GLY A 152 17.80 -27.09 -38.57
N ALA A 153 16.79 -27.84 -38.09
CA ALA A 153 16.30 -29.03 -38.76
C ALA A 153 15.47 -28.70 -40.02
N ILE A 154 14.62 -27.67 -39.97
CA ILE A 154 13.80 -27.24 -41.12
C ILE A 154 14.68 -26.74 -42.27
N PHE A 155 15.70 -25.95 -41.95
CA PHE A 155 16.63 -25.38 -42.92
C PHE A 155 17.92 -26.20 -43.04
N TYR A 156 17.85 -27.50 -42.77
CA TYR A 156 18.99 -28.39 -42.91
C TYR A 156 19.45 -28.46 -44.37
N ASP A 157 20.76 -28.46 -44.59
CA ASP A 157 21.41 -28.54 -45.92
C ASP A 157 21.02 -27.39 -46.90
N LEU A 158 21.49 -26.17 -46.60
CA LEU A 158 21.28 -24.99 -47.44
C LEU A 158 22.10 -25.04 -48.74
N LYS A 159 21.49 -25.54 -49.82
CA LYS A 159 22.07 -25.57 -51.18
C LYS A 159 22.36 -24.18 -51.74
N ASN A 160 23.35 -24.08 -52.63
CA ASN A 160 23.75 -22.83 -53.32
C ASN A 160 22.97 -22.62 -54.63
N ASP A 161 21.64 -22.61 -54.54
CA ASP A 161 20.73 -22.38 -55.68
C ASP A 161 19.88 -21.11 -55.42
N PRO A 162 19.18 -20.49 -56.39
CA PRO A 162 18.31 -19.34 -56.13
C PRO A 162 17.27 -19.60 -55.02
N ALA A 163 16.74 -20.81 -54.92
CA ALA A 163 15.89 -21.23 -53.80
C ALA A 163 16.63 -21.25 -52.45
N GLY A 164 17.93 -21.54 -52.45
CA GLY A 164 18.79 -21.50 -51.27
C GLY A 164 19.01 -20.10 -50.72
N ILE A 165 19.01 -19.07 -51.58
CA ILE A 165 19.05 -17.66 -51.15
C ILE A 165 17.78 -17.32 -50.35
N GLN A 166 16.61 -17.76 -50.83
CA GLN A 166 15.35 -17.58 -50.11
C GLN A 166 15.33 -18.31 -48.77
N ASN A 167 15.85 -19.54 -48.71
CA ASN A 167 15.96 -20.30 -47.46
C ASN A 167 16.91 -19.61 -46.45
N ARG A 168 18.01 -19.00 -46.93
CA ARG A 168 18.93 -18.20 -46.10
C ARG A 168 18.28 -16.91 -45.58
N ALA A 169 17.53 -16.22 -46.42
CA ALA A 169 16.75 -15.06 -45.97
C ALA A 169 15.69 -15.47 -44.93
N GLY A 170 15.04 -16.62 -45.13
CA GLY A 170 14.07 -17.20 -44.21
C GLY A 170 14.65 -17.52 -42.84
N VAL A 171 15.80 -18.20 -42.78
CA VAL A 171 16.43 -18.54 -41.48
C VAL A 171 16.87 -17.28 -40.72
N LEU A 172 17.42 -16.28 -41.41
CA LEU A 172 17.80 -14.99 -40.80
C LEU A 172 16.58 -14.21 -40.30
N PHE A 173 15.48 -14.24 -41.05
CA PHE A 173 14.21 -13.67 -40.62
C PHE A 173 13.72 -14.33 -39.32
N PHE A 174 13.63 -15.66 -39.28
CA PHE A 174 13.17 -16.39 -38.09
C PHE A 174 14.06 -16.15 -36.86
N LEU A 175 15.39 -16.12 -37.03
CA LEU A 175 16.32 -15.80 -35.95
C LEU A 175 16.08 -14.40 -35.37
N THR A 176 15.90 -13.42 -36.26
CA THR A 176 15.67 -12.02 -35.86
C THR A 176 14.33 -11.88 -35.14
N THR A 177 13.26 -12.47 -35.69
CA THR A 177 11.93 -12.46 -35.07
C THR A 177 11.95 -13.12 -33.69
N ASN A 178 12.64 -14.26 -33.54
CA ASN A 178 12.77 -14.93 -32.24
C ASN A 178 13.46 -14.03 -31.20
N GLN A 179 14.50 -13.29 -31.60
CA GLN A 179 15.19 -12.35 -30.70
C GLN A 179 14.28 -11.18 -30.29
N CYS A 180 13.47 -10.66 -31.21
CA CYS A 180 12.48 -9.63 -30.89
C CYS A 180 11.44 -10.13 -29.89
N PHE A 181 10.89 -11.33 -30.09
CA PHE A 181 9.89 -11.90 -29.21
C PHE A 181 10.47 -12.21 -27.81
N SER A 182 11.68 -12.75 -27.75
CA SER A 182 12.38 -13.01 -26.49
C SER A 182 12.57 -11.75 -25.66
N SER A 183 12.76 -10.59 -26.29
CA SER A 183 12.91 -9.30 -25.59
C SER A 183 11.63 -8.84 -24.87
N VAL A 184 10.45 -9.28 -25.31
CA VAL A 184 9.16 -8.94 -24.66
C VAL A 184 9.09 -9.50 -23.24
N SER A 185 9.70 -10.67 -23.00
CA SER A 185 9.71 -11.31 -21.68
C SER A 185 10.44 -10.49 -20.61
N ALA A 186 11.32 -9.55 -21.00
CA ALA A 186 11.99 -8.65 -20.06
C ALA A 186 11.01 -7.63 -19.42
N VAL A 187 9.89 -7.33 -20.08
CA VAL A 187 8.87 -6.41 -19.55
C VAL A 187 8.17 -7.01 -18.34
N GLU A 188 7.87 -8.30 -18.36
CA GLU A 188 7.19 -9.00 -17.25
C GLU A 188 8.02 -8.94 -15.96
N LEU A 189 9.35 -9.04 -16.06
CA LEU A 189 10.27 -8.93 -14.93
C LEU A 189 10.11 -7.57 -14.21
N LEU A 190 10.00 -6.48 -14.98
CA LEU A 190 9.83 -5.13 -14.44
C LEU A 190 8.46 -4.95 -13.77
N VAL A 191 7.42 -5.60 -14.29
CA VAL A 191 6.06 -5.54 -13.71
C VAL A 191 6.01 -6.25 -12.35
N VAL A 192 6.67 -7.41 -12.22
CA VAL A 192 6.72 -8.16 -10.95
C VAL A 192 7.44 -7.36 -9.87
N GLU A 193 8.56 -6.73 -10.21
CA GLU A 193 9.35 -5.96 -9.22
C GLU A 193 8.74 -4.58 -8.90
N LYS A 194 7.72 -4.11 -9.65
CA LYS A 194 7.06 -2.82 -9.43
C LYS A 194 6.60 -2.62 -7.98
N LYS A 195 6.08 -3.66 -7.33
CA LYS A 195 5.60 -3.61 -5.93
C LYS A 195 6.72 -3.46 -4.89
N LEU A 196 7.96 -3.77 -5.26
CA LEU A 196 9.13 -3.64 -4.39
C LEU A 196 9.74 -2.23 -4.44
N PHE A 197 9.49 -1.50 -5.53
CA PHE A 197 10.10 -0.20 -5.81
C PHE A 197 9.15 1.00 -5.67
N ILE A 198 7.83 0.75 -5.56
CA ILE A 198 6.77 1.74 -5.25
C ILE A 198 6.24 1.44 -3.85
#